data_AF-A0A932QKK5-F1
#
_entry.id   AF-A0A932QKK5-F1
#
_cell.length_a   1.000
_cell.length_b   1.000
_cell.length_c   1.000
_cell.angle_alpha   90.00
_cell.angle_beta   90.00
_cell.angle_gamma   90.00
#
_symmetry.space_group_name_H-M   'P 1'
#
loop_
_entity.id
_entity.type
_entity.pdbx_description
1 polymer ?
#
loop_
_entity_poly.entity_id
_entity_poly.type
_entity_poly.pdbx_seq_one_letter_code
_entity_poly.pdbx_strand_id
1 'polypeptide(L)'
;MKKPTDQSVITYTGPEGLKQVTLNSLDADHDGLRLFEIKSMEEFVPQQEAEKIRQEFVNRKIYTKELSNVSYLEPWTDVEELVKTYWRFRYIDPKKFEIKTEILIYNDVVAMYDYREGIFCVEIHNKKLADMQKGLFDYLWNLAETPIIGPGGRTSLM
;
A
#
# COMPACT_ATOMS: atom_id res chain seq x y z
N MET A 1 -18.94 -11.84 -31.05
CA MET A 1 -19.05 -10.77 -30.03
C MET A 1 -17.96 -10.99 -28.99
N LYS A 2 -17.08 -10.02 -28.75
CA LYS A 2 -16.15 -10.08 -27.60
C LYS A 2 -16.98 -9.88 -26.32
N LYS A 3 -16.78 -10.73 -25.31
CA LYS A 3 -17.32 -10.46 -23.96
C LYS A 3 -16.90 -9.04 -23.54
N PRO A 4 -17.75 -8.27 -22.82
CA PRO A 4 -17.29 -7.07 -22.16
C PRO A 4 -16.07 -7.44 -21.32
N THR A 5 -14.96 -6.75 -21.52
CA THR A 5 -13.85 -6.83 -20.58
C THR A 5 -14.32 -6.14 -19.30
N ASP A 6 -14.22 -6.81 -18.13
CA ASP A 6 -14.51 -6.25 -16.80
C ASP A 6 -13.53 -5.11 -16.47
N GLN A 7 -13.69 -3.99 -17.17
CA GLN A 7 -12.92 -2.78 -17.00
C GLN A 7 -13.85 -1.71 -16.45
N SER A 8 -13.47 -1.12 -15.32
CA SER A 8 -14.24 -0.08 -14.68
C SER A 8 -13.32 0.94 -14.01
N VAL A 9 -13.86 2.13 -13.81
CA VAL A 9 -13.27 3.18 -12.99
C VAL A 9 -14.30 3.51 -11.92
N ILE A 10 -13.89 3.41 -10.67
CA ILE A 10 -14.73 3.72 -9.51
C ILE A 10 -14.04 4.83 -8.74
N THR A 11 -14.81 5.84 -8.33
CA THR A 11 -14.30 6.98 -7.57
C THR A 11 -14.89 6.97 -6.18
N TYR A 12 -14.08 7.31 -5.19
CA TYR A 12 -14.47 7.44 -3.79
C TYR A 12 -14.08 8.82 -3.27
N THR A 13 -14.91 9.42 -2.43
CA THR A 13 -14.71 10.79 -1.93
C THR A 13 -14.86 10.85 -0.42
N GLY A 14 -14.07 11.69 0.24
CA GLY A 14 -14.12 11.90 1.68
C GLY A 14 -13.53 10.73 2.50
N PRO A 15 -13.46 10.88 3.83
CA PRO A 15 -12.82 9.90 4.72
C PRO A 15 -13.36 8.47 4.58
N GLU A 16 -14.69 8.32 4.50
CA GLU A 16 -15.33 7.00 4.31
C GLU A 16 -14.98 6.37 2.96
N GLY A 17 -14.78 7.19 1.92
CA GLY A 17 -14.34 6.72 0.62
C GLY A 17 -12.93 6.13 0.65
N LEU A 18 -12.00 6.84 1.30
CA LEU A 18 -10.63 6.37 1.47
C LEU A 18 -10.54 5.13 2.36
N LYS A 19 -11.34 5.09 3.43
CA LYS A 19 -11.51 3.89 4.25
C LYS A 19 -12.03 2.71 3.43
N GLN A 20 -13.01 2.92 2.55
CA GLN A 20 -13.52 1.87 1.69
C GLN A 20 -12.44 1.33 0.74
N VAL A 21 -11.62 2.19 0.12
CA VAL A 21 -10.48 1.77 -0.70
C VAL A 21 -9.47 0.96 0.12
N THR A 22 -9.21 1.36 1.36
CA THR A 22 -8.35 0.60 2.28
C THR A 22 -8.95 -0.79 2.55
N LEU A 23 -10.26 -0.89 2.79
CA LEU A 23 -10.94 -2.16 3.00
C LEU A 23 -10.96 -3.03 1.73
N ASN A 24 -11.12 -2.44 0.55
CA ASN A 24 -11.08 -3.16 -0.72
C ASN A 24 -9.72 -3.84 -0.95
N SER A 25 -8.63 -3.26 -0.45
CA SER A 25 -7.31 -3.86 -0.54
C SER A 25 -7.16 -5.17 0.26
N LEU A 26 -8.09 -5.46 1.18
CA LEU A 26 -8.19 -6.77 1.86
C LEU A 26 -8.66 -7.91 0.94
N ASP A 27 -8.97 -7.61 -0.32
CA ASP A 27 -9.26 -8.60 -1.37
C ASP A 27 -8.00 -9.02 -2.13
N ALA A 28 -6.82 -8.44 -1.82
CA ALA A 28 -5.57 -8.83 -2.43
C ALA A 28 -5.33 -10.34 -2.30
N ASP A 29 -5.05 -10.99 -3.43
CA ASP A 29 -4.79 -12.42 -3.50
C ASP A 29 -3.34 -12.77 -3.08
N HIS A 30 -2.93 -13.99 -3.39
CA HIS A 30 -1.59 -14.51 -3.09
C HIS A 30 -0.43 -13.76 -3.76
N ASP A 31 -0.65 -12.96 -4.82
CA ASP A 31 0.37 -12.06 -5.41
C ASP A 31 0.60 -10.81 -4.53
N GLY A 32 -0.26 -10.61 -3.53
CA GLY A 32 -0.12 -9.61 -2.50
C GLY A 32 -0.45 -8.19 -2.95
N LEU A 33 -0.36 -7.27 -2.00
CA LEU A 33 -0.60 -5.85 -2.17
C LEU A 33 0.74 -5.10 -2.29
N ARG A 34 0.85 -4.23 -3.28
CA ARG A 34 1.99 -3.32 -3.47
C ARG A 34 1.53 -1.89 -3.18
N LEU A 35 2.28 -1.15 -2.36
CA LEU A 35 1.94 0.20 -1.94
C LEU A 35 3.09 1.16 -2.25
N PHE A 36 2.76 2.28 -2.90
CA PHE A 36 3.60 3.47 -2.85
C PHE A 36 3.03 4.38 -1.76
N GLU A 37 3.78 4.59 -0.69
CA GLU A 37 3.30 5.26 0.52
C GLU A 37 4.05 6.57 0.78
N ILE A 38 3.29 7.65 0.96
CA ILE A 38 3.82 8.97 1.33
C ILE A 38 3.97 9.04 2.85
N LYS A 39 2.92 8.63 3.59
CA LYS A 39 2.92 8.50 5.05
C LYS A 39 1.88 7.47 5.51
N SER A 40 1.89 7.19 6.82
CA SER A 40 1.08 6.15 7.45
C SER A 40 -0.43 6.40 7.49
N MET A 41 -1.19 5.29 7.51
CA MET A 41 -2.65 5.24 7.57
C MET A 41 -3.30 6.01 8.74
N GLU A 42 -2.60 6.22 9.85
CA GLU A 42 -3.10 6.98 11.01
C GLU A 42 -3.41 8.45 10.71
N GLU A 43 -2.89 8.99 9.61
CA GLU A 43 -3.20 10.36 9.16
C GLU A 43 -4.69 10.52 8.77
N PHE A 44 -5.41 9.42 8.46
CA PHE A 44 -6.80 9.47 8.02
C PHE A 44 -7.74 8.42 8.63
N VAL A 45 -7.22 7.37 9.29
CA VAL A 45 -8.02 6.39 10.04
C VAL A 45 -7.67 6.45 11.53
N PRO A 46 -8.65 6.50 12.45
CA PRO A 46 -8.37 6.42 13.89
C PRO A 46 -7.59 5.16 14.24
N GLN A 47 -6.58 5.26 15.12
CA GLN A 47 -5.65 4.16 15.43
C GLN A 47 -6.35 2.83 15.77
N GLN A 48 -7.42 2.84 16.57
CA GLN A 48 -8.15 1.61 16.93
C GLN A 48 -8.78 0.91 15.72
N GLU A 49 -9.15 1.66 14.68
CA GLU A 49 -9.70 1.12 13.44
C GLU A 49 -8.57 0.67 12.50
N ALA A 50 -7.48 1.43 12.44
CA ALA A 50 -6.26 1.04 11.74
C ALA A 50 -5.74 -0.33 12.23
N GLU A 51 -5.68 -0.55 13.55
CA GLU A 51 -5.28 -1.83 14.15
C GLU A 51 -6.21 -2.99 13.76
N LYS A 52 -7.53 -2.76 13.68
CA LYS A 52 -8.48 -3.80 13.22
C LYS A 52 -8.24 -4.18 11.77
N ILE A 53 -8.00 -3.19 10.90
CA ILE A 53 -7.69 -3.44 9.48
C ILE A 53 -6.38 -4.22 9.36
N ARG A 54 -5.34 -3.84 10.11
CA ARG A 54 -4.05 -4.55 10.17
C ARG A 54 -4.21 -6.00 10.62
N GLN A 55 -5.05 -6.24 11.63
CA GLN A 55 -5.35 -7.60 12.06
C GLN A 55 -6.05 -8.40 10.96
N GLU A 56 -6.90 -7.78 10.14
CA GLU A 56 -7.51 -8.45 8.99
C GLU A 56 -6.49 -8.84 7.92
N PHE A 57 -5.47 -8.01 7.65
CA PHE A 57 -4.35 -8.41 6.77
C PHE A 57 -3.67 -9.69 7.27
N VAL A 58 -3.43 -9.80 8.58
CA VAL A 58 -2.86 -10.99 9.21
C VAL A 58 -3.80 -12.19 9.12
N ASN A 59 -5.07 -12.01 9.49
CA ASN A 59 -6.08 -13.07 9.48
C ASN A 59 -6.24 -13.69 8.07
N ARG A 60 -6.17 -12.84 7.04
CA ARG A 60 -6.28 -13.22 5.63
C ARG A 60 -4.93 -13.60 5.00
N LYS A 61 -3.83 -13.46 5.72
CA LYS A 61 -2.46 -13.76 5.27
C LYS A 61 -2.06 -12.99 4.02
N ILE A 62 -2.46 -11.73 3.96
CA ILE A 62 -2.19 -10.85 2.81
C ILE A 62 -0.79 -10.28 2.96
N TYR A 63 0.08 -10.58 2.01
CA TYR A 63 1.44 -10.04 1.97
C TYR A 63 1.45 -8.64 1.36
N THR A 64 2.12 -7.72 2.02
CA THR A 64 2.25 -6.31 1.62
C THR A 64 3.71 -5.96 1.34
N LYS A 65 3.95 -5.29 0.22
CA LYS A 65 5.23 -4.64 -0.12
C LYS A 65 4.99 -3.15 -0.22
N GLU A 66 5.70 -2.38 0.59
CA GLU A 66 5.54 -0.93 0.66
C GLU A 66 6.84 -0.22 0.30
N LEU A 67 6.76 0.70 -0.66
CA LEU A 67 7.82 1.64 -1.00
C LEU A 67 7.48 3.01 -0.46
N SER A 68 8.43 3.64 0.22
CA SER A 68 8.29 5.03 0.65
C SER A 68 9.59 5.82 0.47
N ASN A 69 9.48 7.14 0.45
CA ASN A 69 10.63 8.03 0.63
C ASN A 69 10.96 8.27 2.12
N VAL A 70 10.29 7.59 3.05
CA VAL A 70 10.61 7.62 4.49
C VAL A 70 11.73 6.62 4.80
N SER A 71 12.88 7.12 5.26
CA SER A 71 14.06 6.28 5.55
C SER A 71 14.10 5.73 6.97
N TYR A 72 13.21 6.20 7.85
CA TYR A 72 13.15 5.85 9.26
C TYR A 72 11.70 5.69 9.73
N LEU A 73 11.40 4.58 10.41
CA LEU A 73 10.09 4.32 11.02
C LEU A 73 10.21 4.05 12.51
N GLU A 74 9.39 4.76 13.29
CA GLU A 74 9.08 4.43 14.68
C GLU A 74 8.06 3.27 14.71
N PRO A 75 7.92 2.54 15.84
CA PRO A 75 6.83 1.59 16.02
C PRO A 75 5.46 2.26 15.83
N TRP A 76 4.63 1.70 14.96
CA TRP A 76 3.34 2.30 14.54
C TRP A 76 2.13 1.36 14.70
N THR A 77 2.34 0.09 15.05
CA THR A 77 1.26 -0.88 15.26
C THR A 77 1.57 -1.86 16.39
N ASP A 78 0.52 -2.34 17.05
CA ASP A 78 0.59 -3.41 18.05
C ASP A 78 0.41 -4.79 17.39
N VAL A 79 0.04 -4.87 16.10
CA VAL A 79 -0.08 -6.11 15.33
C VAL A 79 1.31 -6.60 14.89
N GLU A 80 2.10 -7.13 15.83
CA GLU A 80 3.48 -7.56 15.57
C GLU A 80 3.61 -8.59 14.42
N GLU A 81 2.62 -9.46 14.25
CA GLU A 81 2.64 -10.50 13.20
C GLU A 81 2.57 -9.89 11.79
N LEU A 82 1.86 -8.76 11.62
CA LEU A 82 1.87 -8.03 10.36
C LEU A 82 3.30 -7.63 10.02
N VAL A 83 3.97 -6.97 10.97
CA VAL A 83 5.30 -6.40 10.80
C VAL A 83 6.37 -7.47 10.57
N LYS A 84 6.28 -8.61 11.28
CA LYS A 84 7.24 -9.71 11.16
C LYS A 84 7.03 -10.55 9.91
N THR A 85 5.79 -10.90 9.61
CA THR A 85 5.48 -11.97 8.64
C THR A 85 4.93 -11.44 7.32
N TYR A 86 3.98 -10.51 7.38
CA TYR A 86 3.16 -10.16 6.22
C TYR A 86 3.52 -8.83 5.57
N TRP A 87 4.37 -8.01 6.19
CA TRP A 87 4.77 -6.71 5.67
C TRP A 87 6.26 -6.65 5.34
N ARG A 88 6.58 -6.02 4.21
CA ARG A 88 7.94 -5.70 3.78
C ARG A 88 7.97 -4.25 3.34
N PHE A 89 8.92 -3.51 3.89
CA PHE A 89 9.10 -2.08 3.65
C PHE A 89 10.46 -1.79 3.03
N ARG A 90 10.50 -0.87 2.06
CA ARG A 90 11.74 -0.38 1.46
C ARG A 90 11.71 1.14 1.27
N TYR A 91 12.88 1.73 1.46
CA TYR A 91 13.13 3.15 1.24
C TYR A 91 13.68 3.37 -0.17
N ILE A 92 13.12 4.33 -0.91
CA ILE A 92 13.71 4.82 -2.17
C ILE A 92 14.10 6.28 -2.02
N ASP A 93 15.32 6.62 -2.45
CA ASP A 93 15.79 8.02 -2.42
C ASP A 93 14.89 8.87 -3.33
N PRO A 94 14.28 9.97 -2.82
CA PRO A 94 13.45 10.86 -3.63
C PRO A 94 14.18 11.45 -4.85
N LYS A 95 15.52 11.48 -4.86
CA LYS A 95 16.32 11.85 -6.05
C LYS A 95 16.27 10.80 -7.16
N LYS A 96 16.05 9.53 -6.82
CA LYS A 96 15.85 8.43 -7.78
C LYS A 96 14.39 8.36 -8.22
N PHE A 97 13.47 8.46 -7.27
CA PHE A 97 12.03 8.45 -7.51
C PHE A 97 11.27 9.09 -6.35
N GLU A 98 10.59 10.19 -6.61
CA GLU A 98 9.77 10.91 -5.63
C GLU A 98 8.32 10.40 -5.69
N ILE A 99 7.85 9.81 -4.59
CA ILE A 99 6.47 9.33 -4.43
C ILE A 99 5.60 10.53 -4.06
N LYS A 100 4.69 10.88 -4.98
CA LYS A 100 3.82 12.05 -4.84
C LYS A 100 2.36 11.72 -4.58
N THR A 101 1.97 10.48 -4.81
CA THR A 101 0.58 10.00 -4.70
C THR A 101 0.61 8.62 -4.07
N GLU A 102 -0.37 8.34 -3.21
CA GLU A 102 -0.58 7.02 -2.63
C GLU A 102 -1.13 6.10 -3.71
N ILE A 103 -0.50 4.95 -3.91
CA ILE A 103 -0.95 3.99 -4.93
C ILE A 103 -0.96 2.59 -4.33
N LEU A 104 -2.10 1.90 -4.46
CA LEU A 104 -2.26 0.50 -4.08
C LEU A 104 -2.46 -0.32 -5.36
N ILE A 105 -1.74 -1.44 -5.46
CA ILE A 105 -1.83 -2.35 -6.61
C ILE A 105 -2.04 -3.76 -6.09
N TYR A 106 -3.17 -4.36 -6.46
CA TYR A 106 -3.56 -5.70 -6.05
C TYR A 106 -4.47 -6.33 -7.11
N ASN A 107 -4.43 -7.65 -7.28
CA ASN A 107 -5.22 -8.36 -8.28
C ASN A 107 -5.11 -7.68 -9.67
N ASP A 108 -6.24 -7.23 -10.23
CA ASP A 108 -6.35 -6.48 -11.47
C ASP A 108 -6.72 -4.99 -11.23
N VAL A 109 -6.44 -4.46 -10.03
CA VAL A 109 -6.82 -3.11 -9.57
C VAL A 109 -5.60 -2.23 -9.33
N VAL A 110 -5.70 -0.97 -9.76
CA VAL A 110 -4.80 0.11 -9.37
C VAL A 110 -5.65 1.18 -8.69
N ALA A 111 -5.46 1.36 -7.39
CA ALA A 111 -6.08 2.42 -6.62
C ALA A 111 -5.09 3.57 -6.42
N MET A 112 -5.54 4.80 -6.57
CA MET A 112 -4.75 5.99 -6.33
C MET A 112 -5.53 6.95 -5.45
N TYR A 113 -4.89 7.57 -4.48
CA TYR A 113 -5.52 8.59 -3.66
C TYR A 113 -4.53 9.65 -3.16
N ASP A 114 -5.09 10.79 -2.76
CA ASP A 114 -4.41 11.82 -1.99
C ASP A 114 -5.37 12.27 -0.89
N TYR A 115 -4.88 12.37 0.35
CA TYR A 115 -5.64 12.83 1.50
C TYR A 115 -5.25 14.26 1.95
N ARG A 116 -4.23 14.86 1.33
CA ARG A 116 -3.70 16.18 1.71
C ARG A 116 -4.52 17.34 1.12
N GLU A 117 -5.09 17.15 -0.06
CA GLU A 117 -5.83 18.18 -0.80
C GLU A 117 -7.26 17.72 -1.15
N GLY A 118 -8.06 17.45 -0.13
CA GLY A 118 -9.41 16.90 -0.29
C GLY A 118 -9.35 15.42 -0.69
N ILE A 119 -10.03 14.57 0.07
CA ILE A 119 -9.94 13.12 -0.14
C ILE A 119 -10.70 12.73 -1.40
N PHE A 120 -9.95 12.28 -2.41
CA PHE A 120 -10.46 11.71 -3.65
C PHE A 120 -9.62 10.49 -4.02
N CYS A 121 -10.29 9.37 -4.24
CA CYS A 121 -9.67 8.10 -4.59
C CYS A 121 -10.23 7.60 -5.92
N VAL A 122 -9.40 6.93 -6.72
CA VAL A 122 -9.80 6.28 -7.96
C VAL A 122 -9.30 4.85 -7.94
N GLU A 123 -10.20 3.90 -8.12
CA GLU A 123 -9.86 2.51 -8.42
C GLU A 123 -10.09 2.25 -9.92
N ILE A 124 -9.06 1.76 -10.58
CA ILE A 124 -9.11 1.35 -11.98
C ILE A 124 -8.99 -0.18 -12.01
N HIS A 125 -10.08 -0.85 -12.36
CA HIS A 125 -10.10 -2.29 -12.58
C HIS A 125 -9.68 -2.54 -14.03
N ASN A 126 -8.43 -2.95 -14.23
CA ASN A 126 -7.91 -3.27 -15.54
C ASN A 126 -6.64 -4.12 -15.40
N LYS A 127 -6.77 -5.41 -15.73
CA LYS A 127 -5.66 -6.36 -15.69
C LYS A 127 -4.36 -5.85 -16.34
N LYS A 128 -4.45 -5.31 -17.55
CA LYS A 128 -3.25 -4.88 -18.30
C LYS A 128 -2.55 -3.70 -17.63
N LEU A 129 -3.34 -2.75 -17.09
CA LEU A 129 -2.80 -1.63 -16.35
C LEU A 129 -2.17 -2.10 -15.04
N ALA A 130 -2.86 -2.97 -14.29
CA ALA A 130 -2.35 -3.53 -13.05
C ALA A 130 -1.05 -4.32 -13.27
N ASP A 131 -1.00 -5.20 -14.28
CA ASP A 131 0.21 -5.96 -14.62
C ASP A 131 1.41 -5.04 -14.94
N MET A 132 1.18 -3.94 -15.68
CA MET A 132 2.23 -2.95 -15.96
C MET A 132 2.67 -2.20 -14.70
N GLN A 133 1.72 -1.79 -13.84
CA GLN A 133 2.03 -1.10 -12.59
C GLN A 133 2.77 -1.99 -11.60
N LYS A 134 2.42 -3.29 -11.51
CA LYS A 134 3.19 -4.29 -10.75
C LYS A 134 4.62 -4.39 -11.26
N GLY A 135 4.83 -4.45 -12.57
CA GLY A 135 6.16 -4.47 -13.16
C GLY A 135 6.99 -3.22 -12.85
N LEU A 136 6.38 -2.03 -12.90
CA LEU A 136 7.03 -0.78 -12.52
C LEU A 136 7.38 -0.76 -11.03
N PHE A 137 6.44 -1.17 -10.17
CA PHE A 137 6.68 -1.31 -8.74
C PHE A 137 7.84 -2.27 -8.46
N ASP A 138 7.83 -3.46 -9.05
CA ASP A 138 8.87 -4.48 -8.81
C ASP A 138 10.25 -4.01 -9.32
N TYR A 139 10.29 -3.20 -10.38
CA TYR A 139 11.52 -2.55 -10.83
C TYR A 139 12.06 -1.55 -9.79
N LEU A 140 11.20 -0.63 -9.33
CA LEU A 140 11.57 0.35 -8.30
C LEU A 140 11.94 -0.32 -6.97
N TRP A 141 11.22 -1.38 -6.61
CA TRP A 141 11.48 -2.21 -5.43
C TRP A 141 12.91 -2.73 -5.42
N ASN A 142 13.40 -3.19 -6.57
CA ASN A 142 14.76 -3.72 -6.71
C ASN A 142 15.85 -2.62 -6.67
N LEU A 143 15.49 -1.37 -6.94
CA LEU A 143 16.39 -0.21 -6.80
C LEU A 143 16.37 0.40 -5.39
N ALA A 144 15.36 0.06 -4.60
CA ALA A 144 15.15 0.55 -3.25
C ALA A 144 16.04 -0.16 -2.22
N GLU A 145 16.24 0.51 -1.10
CA GLU A 145 17.18 0.14 -0.04
C GLU A 145 16.41 -0.35 1.19
N THR A 146 17.08 -1.13 2.04
CA THR A 146 16.52 -1.54 3.32
C THR A 146 16.44 -0.31 4.25
N PRO A 147 15.28 -0.03 4.84
CA PRO A 147 15.07 1.15 5.67
C PRO A 147 15.72 0.97 7.05
N ILE A 148 15.94 2.08 7.74
CA ILE A 148 16.39 2.07 9.13
C ILE A 148 15.15 1.92 10.03
N ILE A 149 15.12 0.90 10.88
CA ILE A 149 14.00 0.66 11.80
C ILE A 149 14.50 0.82 13.25
N GLY A 150 13.92 1.77 13.98
CA GLY A 150 14.18 2.03 15.40
C GLY A 150 15.55 2.65 15.74
N PRO A 151 15.74 3.11 17.00
CA PRO A 151 16.96 3.77 17.45
C PRO A 151 18.12 2.76 17.50
N GLY A 152 19.05 2.87 16.53
CA GLY A 152 20.30 2.09 16.49
C GLY A 152 20.57 1.30 15.21
N GLY A 153 19.76 1.43 14.16
CA GLY A 153 20.07 0.82 12.86
C GLY A 153 20.00 -0.71 12.85
N ARG A 154 19.31 -1.32 13.81
CA ARG A 154 19.12 -2.77 13.83
C ARG A 154 18.09 -3.14 12.77
N THR A 155 18.59 -3.58 11.63
CA THR A 155 17.86 -4.42 10.68
C THR A 155 17.45 -5.69 11.41
N SER A 156 16.32 -5.70 12.11
CA SER A 156 15.80 -6.91 12.73
C SER A 156 14.29 -6.99 12.58
N LEU A 157 13.90 -7.18 11.33
CA LEU A 157 12.72 -7.96 10.95
C LEU A 157 13.18 -8.88 9.81
N MET A 158 14.01 -9.86 10.15
CA MET A 158 14.21 -11.05 9.33
C MET A 158 13.07 -12.03 9.61
#